data_AF-A0A830D455-F1
#
_entry.id   AF-A0A830D455-F1
#
_cell.length_a   1.000
_cell.length_b   1.000
_cell.length_c   1.000
_cell.angle_alpha   90.00
_cell.angle_beta   90.00
_cell.angle_gamma   90.00
#
_symmetry.space_group_name_H-M   'P 1'
#
loop_
_entity.id
_entity.type
_entity.pdbx_description
1 polymer ?
#
loop_
_entity_poly.entity_id
_entity_poly.type
_entity_poly.pdbx_seq_one_letter_code
_entity_poly.pdbx_strand_id
1 'polypeptide(L)'
;MYDDIEYRFKRSLNVERFSMPEQDLKDYVLIALEELLIKNCTSLEAKLSQIEPGIRAFIVVRIVRLWKTMLPPHNEFISLDFVAFDDQKNAMHGTIPSKYSDELEYQLIEGRVYKIKMFQVTKRKQSHNALPMEKMLYLNSTTEIEEINNDIDGYPHYYFQFATMEDIVHRTDHEYFMTDIFPTGEKYISTSSASKIYVNLDIPETALLNER
;
A
#
# COMPACT_ATOMS: atom_id res chain seq x y z
N MET A 1 18.42 15.80 -33.62
CA MET A 1 17.68 16.04 -32.35
C MET A 1 17.88 17.46 -31.85
N TYR A 2 19.13 17.96 -31.79
CA TYR A 2 19.50 19.35 -31.44
C TYR A 2 18.70 20.43 -32.19
N ASP A 3 18.60 20.31 -33.52
CA ASP A 3 17.92 21.32 -34.35
C ASP A 3 16.41 21.44 -34.09
N ASP A 4 15.74 20.36 -33.65
CA ASP A 4 14.28 20.38 -33.42
C ASP A 4 13.91 21.15 -32.14
N ILE A 5 14.75 21.09 -31.10
CA ILE A 5 14.52 21.80 -29.84
C ILE A 5 14.77 23.29 -30.02
N GLU A 6 15.91 23.68 -30.61
CA GLU A 6 16.17 25.09 -30.92
C GLU A 6 15.08 25.68 -31.83
N TYR A 7 14.64 24.91 -32.84
CA TYR A 7 13.57 25.34 -33.74
C TYR A 7 12.26 25.60 -33.00
N ARG A 8 11.87 24.72 -32.05
CA ARG A 8 10.68 24.92 -31.22
C ARG A 8 10.80 26.17 -30.34
N PHE A 9 11.96 26.43 -29.75
CA PHE A 9 12.20 27.64 -28.94
C PHE A 9 12.21 28.92 -29.77
N LYS A 10 12.86 28.91 -30.94
CA LYS A 10 12.82 30.01 -31.92
C LYS A 10 11.37 30.39 -32.26
N ARG A 11 10.54 29.36 -32.50
CA ARG A 11 9.13 29.53 -32.83
C ARG A 11 8.28 30.00 -31.64
N SER A 12 8.51 29.48 -30.43
CA SER A 12 7.71 29.85 -29.25
C SER A 12 8.05 31.24 -28.70
N LEU A 13 9.32 31.66 -28.81
CA LEU A 13 9.80 32.96 -28.36
C LEU A 13 9.78 34.03 -29.47
N ASN A 14 9.47 33.63 -30.71
CA ASN A 14 9.50 34.47 -31.91
C ASN A 14 10.86 35.18 -32.11
N VAL A 15 11.96 34.44 -31.90
CA VAL A 15 13.33 34.97 -32.01
C VAL A 15 14.07 34.19 -33.11
N GLU A 16 14.42 34.87 -34.20
CA GLU A 16 15.08 34.24 -35.36
C GLU A 16 16.56 33.89 -35.09
N ARG A 17 17.22 34.61 -34.18
CA ARG A 17 18.65 34.44 -33.85
C ARG A 17 18.89 33.83 -32.46
N PHE A 18 17.99 32.97 -32.02
CA PHE A 18 18.22 32.21 -30.80
C PHE A 18 19.25 31.11 -31.06
N SER A 19 20.22 30.93 -30.16
CA SER A 19 21.09 29.76 -30.14
C SER A 19 21.25 29.38 -28.67
N MET A 20 20.96 28.13 -28.35
CA MET A 20 21.04 27.64 -26.99
C MET A 20 22.47 27.15 -26.76
N PRO A 21 23.16 27.60 -25.70
CA PRO A 21 24.43 27.04 -25.31
C PRO A 21 24.32 25.51 -25.18
N GLU A 22 25.36 24.78 -25.61
CA GLU A 22 25.31 23.32 -25.66
C GLU A 22 25.04 22.71 -24.28
N GLN A 23 25.53 23.35 -23.21
CA GLN A 23 25.30 22.92 -21.83
C GLN A 23 23.83 23.06 -21.43
N ASP A 24 23.22 24.23 -21.67
CA ASP A 24 21.81 24.48 -21.34
C ASP A 24 20.88 23.51 -22.09
N LEU A 25 21.25 23.16 -23.32
CA LEU A 25 20.50 22.18 -24.11
C LEU A 25 20.64 20.76 -23.56
N LYS A 26 21.83 20.37 -23.08
CA LYS A 26 22.02 19.09 -22.38
C LYS A 26 21.19 19.03 -21.10
N ASP A 27 21.21 20.10 -20.31
CA ASP A 27 20.44 20.19 -19.07
C ASP A 27 18.93 20.14 -19.35
N TYR A 28 18.45 20.84 -20.38
CA TYR A 28 17.05 20.76 -20.81
C TYR A 28 16.64 19.35 -21.24
N VAL A 29 17.47 18.69 -22.06
CA VAL A 29 17.20 17.32 -22.51
C VAL A 29 17.19 16.37 -21.31
N LEU A 30 18.10 16.54 -20.36
CA LEU A 30 18.14 15.73 -19.14
C LEU A 30 16.85 15.90 -18.33
N ILE A 31 16.42 17.14 -18.08
CA ILE A 31 15.17 17.44 -17.37
C ILE A 31 13.96 16.83 -18.10
N ALA A 32 13.87 17.03 -19.42
CA ALA A 32 12.77 16.49 -20.22
C ALA A 32 12.74 14.96 -20.22
N LEU A 33 13.91 14.31 -20.26
CA LEU A 33 14.00 12.85 -20.15
C LEU A 33 13.62 12.37 -18.75
N GLU A 34 14.02 13.09 -17.69
CA GLU A 34 13.61 12.80 -16.32
C GLU A 34 12.09 12.90 -16.17
N GLU A 35 11.47 13.97 -16.65
CA GLU A 35 10.01 14.14 -16.66
C GLU A 35 9.31 13.01 -17.41
N LEU A 36 9.83 12.64 -18.59
CA LEU A 36 9.25 11.59 -19.43
C LEU A 36 9.40 10.21 -18.80
N LEU A 37 10.54 9.92 -18.16
CA LEU A 37 10.78 8.70 -17.40
C LEU A 37 9.91 8.65 -16.13
N ILE A 38 9.78 9.74 -15.39
CA ILE A 38 8.90 9.81 -14.21
C ILE A 38 7.45 9.55 -14.63
N LYS A 39 6.99 10.19 -15.70
CA LYS A 39 5.61 10.05 -16.21
C LYS A 39 5.32 8.63 -16.71
N ASN A 40 6.27 8.01 -17.41
CA ASN A 40 6.08 6.66 -17.96
C ASN A 40 6.27 5.54 -16.92
N CYS A 41 7.16 5.71 -15.93
CA CYS A 41 7.30 4.70 -14.88
C CYS A 41 6.10 4.72 -13.93
N THR A 42 5.56 5.90 -13.59
CA THR A 42 4.37 6.01 -12.72
C THR A 42 3.05 5.57 -13.38
N SER A 43 3.07 5.24 -14.68
CA SER A 43 1.91 4.73 -15.43
C SER A 43 1.89 3.20 -15.58
N LEU A 44 2.85 2.48 -15.00
CA LEU A 44 2.84 1.01 -14.97
C LEU A 44 2.23 0.50 -13.66
N GLU A 45 1.35 -0.49 -13.78
CA GLU A 45 0.84 -1.23 -12.63
C GLU A 45 1.89 -2.25 -12.16
N ALA A 46 2.14 -2.30 -10.85
CA ALA A 46 2.90 -3.35 -10.19
C ALA A 46 2.01 -4.16 -9.26
N LYS A 47 2.31 -5.44 -9.11
CA LYS A 47 1.68 -6.32 -8.11
C LYS A 47 2.44 -6.25 -6.80
N LEU A 48 1.77 -6.51 -5.67
CA LEU A 48 2.39 -6.36 -4.34
C LEU A 48 3.61 -7.28 -4.14
N SER A 49 3.66 -8.42 -4.84
CA SER A 49 4.81 -9.32 -4.84
C SER A 49 6.04 -8.78 -5.58
N GLN A 50 5.85 -7.79 -6.46
CA GLN A 50 6.88 -7.25 -7.35
C GLN A 50 7.49 -5.93 -6.84
N ILE A 51 6.92 -5.34 -5.78
CA ILE A 51 7.36 -4.04 -5.31
C ILE A 51 8.60 -4.14 -4.40
N GLU A 52 9.53 -3.22 -4.63
CA GLU A 52 10.77 -3.06 -3.89
C GLU A 52 10.99 -1.59 -3.51
N PRO A 53 11.81 -1.30 -2.49
CA PRO A 53 12.23 0.07 -2.18
C PRO A 53 12.73 0.82 -3.42
N GLY A 54 12.17 2.01 -3.67
CA GLY A 54 12.51 2.85 -4.81
C GLY A 54 11.73 2.58 -6.10
N ILE A 55 10.79 1.62 -6.12
CA ILE A 55 9.93 1.38 -7.27
C ILE A 55 9.14 2.64 -7.65
N ARG A 56 9.01 2.88 -8.96
CA ARG A 56 8.16 3.92 -9.54
C ARG A 56 7.08 3.22 -10.34
N ALA A 57 5.93 2.99 -9.73
CA ALA A 57 4.77 2.33 -10.31
C ALA A 57 3.50 2.77 -9.54
N PHE A 58 2.33 2.38 -10.03
CA PHE A 58 1.13 2.36 -9.22
C PHE A 58 0.76 0.93 -8.85
N ILE A 59 -0.01 0.77 -7.78
CA ILE A 59 -0.64 -0.50 -7.40
C ILE A 59 -2.15 -0.34 -7.44
N VAL A 60 -2.86 -1.44 -7.65
CA VAL A 60 -4.31 -1.51 -7.44
C VAL A 60 -4.59 -2.56 -6.39
N VAL A 61 -5.24 -2.17 -5.30
CA VAL A 61 -5.43 -3.02 -4.12
C VAL A 61 -6.76 -2.76 -3.46
N ARG A 62 -7.35 -3.79 -2.87
CA ARG A 62 -8.44 -3.64 -1.89
C ARG A 62 -7.85 -3.38 -0.50
N ILE A 63 -8.40 -2.42 0.22
CA ILE A 63 -8.11 -2.25 1.65
C ILE A 63 -9.01 -3.20 2.42
N VAL A 64 -8.51 -4.38 2.80
CA VAL A 64 -9.33 -5.41 3.47
C VAL A 64 -9.50 -5.15 4.97
N ARG A 65 -8.56 -4.39 5.56
CA ARG A 65 -8.57 -3.97 6.96
C ARG A 65 -7.98 -2.57 7.10
N LEU A 66 -8.56 -1.74 7.95
CA LEU A 66 -8.09 -0.40 8.30
C LEU A 66 -8.31 -0.14 9.80
N TRP A 67 -7.28 0.30 10.53
CA TRP A 67 -7.40 0.57 11.96
C TRP A 67 -6.42 1.64 12.44
N LYS A 68 -6.75 2.29 13.56
CA LYS A 68 -5.82 3.18 14.26
C LYS A 68 -4.92 2.35 15.19
N THR A 69 -3.62 2.53 15.04
CA THR A 69 -2.62 1.98 15.96
C THR A 69 -2.35 2.99 17.07
N MET A 70 -2.58 2.54 18.30
CA MET A 70 -2.51 3.34 19.51
C MET A 70 -1.42 2.77 20.43
N LEU A 71 -0.52 3.61 20.96
CA LEU A 71 0.48 3.20 21.94
C LEU A 71 -0.07 3.33 23.38
N PRO A 72 -0.06 2.25 24.17
CA PRO A 72 -0.25 2.31 25.61
C PRO A 72 0.94 3.02 26.31
N PRO A 73 0.75 3.57 27.53
CA PRO A 73 -0.49 3.62 28.30
C PRO A 73 -1.38 4.84 27.97
N HIS A 74 -0.85 5.84 27.25
CA HIS A 74 -1.54 7.11 27.02
C HIS A 74 -2.53 7.10 25.86
N ASN A 75 -2.67 5.96 25.18
CA ASN A 75 -3.49 5.81 23.99
C ASN A 75 -3.08 6.85 22.93
N GLU A 76 -1.78 6.96 22.68
CA GLU A 76 -1.22 7.89 21.71
C GLU A 76 -1.40 7.32 20.30
N PHE A 77 -2.05 8.10 19.43
CA PHE A 77 -2.24 7.70 18.04
C PHE A 77 -0.94 7.86 17.24
N ILE A 78 -0.40 6.74 16.73
CA ILE A 78 0.88 6.75 16.02
C ILE A 78 0.75 6.57 14.50
N SER A 79 -0.24 5.81 14.05
CA SER A 79 -0.47 5.57 12.63
C SER A 79 -1.86 5.01 12.36
N LEU A 80 -2.35 5.27 11.16
CA LEU A 80 -3.44 4.52 10.56
C LEU A 80 -2.81 3.36 9.78
N ASP A 81 -3.09 2.13 10.19
CA ASP A 81 -2.54 0.93 9.57
C ASP A 81 -3.62 0.19 8.79
N PHE A 82 -3.19 -0.53 7.75
CA PHE A 82 -4.09 -1.27 6.89
C PHE A 82 -3.46 -2.56 6.36
N VAL A 83 -4.32 -3.43 5.84
CA VAL A 83 -3.91 -4.55 4.99
C VAL A 83 -4.44 -4.30 3.59
N ALA A 84 -3.53 -4.27 2.62
CA ALA A 84 -3.83 -4.18 1.20
C ALA A 84 -3.78 -5.57 0.55
N PHE A 85 -4.69 -5.84 -0.37
CA PHE A 85 -4.79 -7.11 -1.07
C PHE A 85 -4.97 -6.90 -2.58
N ASP A 86 -4.09 -7.47 -3.40
CA ASP A 86 -4.18 -7.37 -4.86
C ASP A 86 -5.01 -8.51 -5.49
N ASP A 87 -5.26 -8.41 -6.80
CA ASP A 87 -5.98 -9.40 -7.61
C ASP A 87 -5.21 -10.73 -7.78
N GLN A 88 -3.92 -10.75 -7.44
CA GLN A 88 -3.09 -11.95 -7.42
C GLN A 88 -3.00 -12.60 -6.05
N LYS A 89 -3.85 -12.17 -5.10
CA LYS A 89 -3.92 -12.69 -3.73
C LYS A 89 -2.63 -12.47 -2.93
N ASN A 90 -1.86 -11.43 -3.24
CA ASN A 90 -0.76 -10.99 -2.40
C ASN A 90 -1.28 -9.97 -1.39
N ALA A 91 -0.92 -10.14 -0.12
CA ALA A 91 -1.24 -9.20 0.93
C ALA A 91 -0.01 -8.43 1.37
N MET A 92 -0.19 -7.15 1.73
CA MET A 92 0.87 -6.35 2.33
C MET A 92 0.31 -5.45 3.42
N HIS A 93 1.04 -5.34 4.53
CA HIS A 93 0.76 -4.34 5.56
C HIS A 93 1.12 -2.96 5.00
N GLY A 94 0.27 -1.97 5.28
CA GLY A 94 0.54 -0.58 4.98
C GLY A 94 0.35 0.31 6.19
N THR A 95 1.06 1.44 6.20
CA THR A 95 0.95 2.44 7.26
C THR A 95 0.83 3.85 6.70
N ILE A 96 0.08 4.67 7.43
CA ILE A 96 0.05 6.11 7.32
C ILE A 96 0.44 6.68 8.69
N PRO A 97 1.65 7.23 8.85
CA PRO A 97 2.05 7.90 10.08
C PRO A 97 1.05 8.97 10.50
N SER A 98 0.85 9.17 11.81
CA SER A 98 -0.12 10.12 12.36
C SER A 98 0.01 11.53 11.75
N LYS A 99 1.24 12.01 11.52
CA LYS A 99 1.52 13.30 10.87
C LYS A 99 0.93 13.48 9.45
N TYR A 100 0.56 12.40 8.77
CA TYR A 100 -0.05 12.42 7.42
C TYR A 100 -1.48 11.90 7.43
N SER A 101 -1.95 11.41 8.57
CA SER A 101 -3.25 10.72 8.67
C SER A 101 -4.42 11.67 8.43
N ASP A 102 -4.38 12.91 8.90
CA ASP A 102 -5.48 13.87 8.72
C ASP A 102 -5.80 14.13 7.23
N GLU A 103 -4.79 14.08 6.37
CA GLU A 103 -4.93 14.30 4.91
C GLU A 103 -5.43 13.07 4.15
N LEU A 104 -5.12 11.86 4.65
CA LEU A 104 -5.33 10.59 3.94
C LEU A 104 -6.40 9.69 4.56
N GLU A 105 -6.73 9.85 5.84
CA GLU A 105 -7.66 9.00 6.59
C GLU A 105 -9.03 8.96 5.90
N TYR A 106 -9.50 10.11 5.41
CA TYR A 106 -10.81 10.22 4.74
C TYR A 106 -10.82 9.63 3.33
N GLN A 107 -9.65 9.33 2.74
CA GLN A 107 -9.55 8.80 1.38
C GLN A 107 -9.62 7.26 1.34
N LEU A 108 -9.34 6.58 2.45
CA LEU A 108 -9.36 5.12 2.54
C LEU A 108 -10.56 4.63 3.35
N ILE A 109 -11.35 3.77 2.73
CA ILE A 109 -12.48 3.11 3.35
C ILE A 109 -12.24 1.60 3.25
N GLU A 110 -12.33 0.91 4.39
CA GLU A 110 -12.22 -0.54 4.45
C GLU A 110 -13.25 -1.21 3.52
N GLY A 111 -12.81 -2.22 2.77
CA GLY A 111 -13.58 -2.98 1.80
C GLY A 111 -13.51 -2.45 0.36
N ARG A 112 -13.00 -1.23 0.14
CA ARG A 112 -12.93 -0.60 -1.19
C ARG A 112 -11.61 -0.86 -1.91
N VAL A 113 -11.63 -0.72 -3.24
CA VAL A 113 -10.48 -0.89 -4.13
C VAL A 113 -9.93 0.47 -4.53
N TYR A 114 -8.61 0.60 -4.52
CA TYR A 114 -7.91 1.85 -4.81
C TYR A 114 -6.73 1.63 -5.75
N LYS A 115 -6.56 2.57 -6.66
CA LYS A 115 -5.29 2.84 -7.34
C LYS A 115 -4.45 3.75 -6.45
N ILE A 116 -3.26 3.32 -6.08
CA ILE A 116 -2.35 4.09 -5.22
C ILE A 116 -1.06 4.37 -5.99
N LYS A 117 -0.64 5.63 -6.04
CA LYS A 117 0.62 6.07 -6.65
C LYS A 117 1.47 6.86 -5.67
N MET A 118 2.75 7.02 -6.01
CA MET A 118 3.71 7.79 -5.21
C MET A 118 3.81 7.32 -3.75
N PHE A 119 3.55 6.03 -3.52
CA PHE A 119 3.78 5.36 -2.25
C PHE A 119 5.27 5.03 -2.08
N GLN A 120 5.66 4.72 -0.85
CA GLN A 120 6.99 4.19 -0.55
C GLN A 120 6.89 2.72 -0.10
N VAL A 121 7.94 1.95 -0.38
CA VAL A 121 8.12 0.60 0.18
C VAL A 121 9.25 0.69 1.20
N THR A 122 8.95 0.34 2.45
CA THR A 122 9.91 0.37 3.55
C THR A 122 10.06 -1.00 4.18
N LYS A 123 11.07 -1.17 5.05
CA LYS A 123 11.13 -2.32 5.94
C LYS A 123 9.92 -2.33 6.87
N ARG A 124 9.50 -3.52 7.31
CA ARG A 124 8.47 -3.72 8.33
C ARG A 124 8.79 -2.95 9.62
N LYS A 125 7.75 -2.65 10.39
CA LYS A 125 7.90 -2.05 11.72
C LYS A 125 8.59 -3.03 12.67
N GLN A 126 9.17 -2.49 13.76
CA GLN A 126 9.70 -3.33 14.84
C GLN A 126 8.60 -4.10 15.59
N SER A 127 7.38 -3.58 15.60
CA SER A 127 6.20 -4.15 16.27
C SER A 127 4.91 -3.71 15.58
N HIS A 128 3.75 -4.24 16.02
CA HIS A 128 2.42 -3.91 15.48
C HIS A 128 2.26 -4.22 13.98
N ASN A 129 2.94 -5.25 13.49
CA ASN A 129 2.75 -5.68 12.11
C ASN A 129 1.47 -6.52 12.01
N ALA A 130 0.78 -6.47 10.88
CA ALA A 130 -0.36 -7.35 10.66
C ALA A 130 0.06 -8.67 10.01
N LEU A 131 1.12 -8.63 9.19
CA LEU A 131 1.60 -9.75 8.39
C LEU A 131 3.08 -10.04 8.70
N PRO A 132 3.54 -11.30 8.58
CA PRO A 132 4.93 -11.70 8.78
C PRO A 132 5.83 -11.33 7.60
N MET A 133 5.57 -10.22 6.90
CA MET A 133 6.34 -9.78 5.74
C MET A 133 7.48 -8.83 6.14
N GLU A 134 8.61 -8.86 5.42
CA GLU A 134 9.77 -7.99 5.68
C GLU A 134 9.59 -6.56 5.19
N LYS A 135 8.63 -6.34 4.28
CA LYS A 135 8.36 -5.08 3.59
C LYS A 135 6.93 -4.65 3.83
N MET A 136 6.69 -3.34 3.73
CA MET A 136 5.38 -2.73 3.91
C MET A 136 5.22 -1.49 3.04
N LEU A 137 3.96 -1.14 2.78
CA LEU A 137 3.60 0.13 2.15
C LEU A 137 3.69 1.26 3.18
N TYR A 138 4.21 2.39 2.76
CA TYR A 138 4.28 3.62 3.54
C TYR A 138 3.67 4.75 2.72
N LEU A 139 2.54 5.29 3.22
CA LEU A 139 1.85 6.40 2.59
C LEU A 139 2.16 7.69 3.35
N ASN A 140 2.35 8.75 2.58
CA ASN A 140 2.71 10.08 3.09
C ASN A 140 1.96 11.16 2.30
N SER A 141 2.23 12.43 2.59
CA SER A 141 1.56 13.57 1.94
C SER A 141 1.74 13.65 0.42
N THR A 142 2.65 12.88 -0.20
CA THR A 142 2.80 12.83 -1.67
C THR A 142 2.04 11.67 -2.30
N THR A 143 1.44 10.78 -1.51
CA THR A 143 0.71 9.62 -2.02
C THR A 143 -0.59 10.07 -2.69
N GLU A 144 -0.82 9.58 -3.91
CA GLU A 144 -2.08 9.78 -4.63
C GLU A 144 -2.97 8.54 -4.48
N ILE A 145 -4.24 8.73 -4.11
CA ILE A 145 -5.21 7.67 -3.90
C ILE A 145 -6.43 7.95 -4.78
N GLU A 146 -6.81 6.98 -5.61
CA GLU A 146 -7.97 7.05 -6.49
C GLU A 146 -8.84 5.81 -6.27
N GLU A 147 -10.09 5.99 -5.84
CA GLU A 147 -11.04 4.89 -5.65
C GLU A 147 -11.49 4.31 -7.00
N ILE A 148 -11.44 2.98 -7.13
CA ILE A 148 -11.93 2.26 -8.30
C ILE A 148 -13.25 1.57 -7.95
N ASN A 149 -14.27 1.84 -8.77
CA ASN A 149 -15.62 1.30 -8.58
C ASN A 149 -16.05 0.28 -9.65
N ASN A 150 -15.29 0.14 -10.75
CA ASN A 150 -15.60 -0.77 -11.85
C ASN A 150 -14.59 -1.93 -11.89
N ASP A 151 -15.00 -3.10 -12.37
CA ASP A 151 -14.14 -4.28 -12.59
C ASP A 151 -13.38 -4.76 -11.33
N ILE A 152 -14.02 -4.66 -10.16
CA ILE A 152 -13.39 -4.96 -8.86
C ILE A 152 -13.56 -6.43 -8.40
N ASP A 153 -14.25 -7.26 -9.18
CA ASP A 153 -14.58 -8.64 -8.81
C ASP A 153 -13.32 -9.53 -8.67
N GLY A 154 -12.24 -9.17 -9.34
CA GLY A 154 -10.94 -9.85 -9.23
C GLY A 154 -10.22 -9.62 -7.90
N TYR A 155 -10.63 -8.62 -7.10
CA TYR A 155 -9.99 -8.27 -5.84
C TYR A 155 -10.75 -8.92 -4.67
N PRO A 156 -10.16 -9.88 -3.94
CA PRO A 156 -10.90 -10.62 -2.92
C PRO A 156 -11.29 -9.73 -1.73
N HIS A 157 -12.44 -10.04 -1.13
CA HIS A 157 -13.02 -9.26 -0.03
C HIS A 157 -12.35 -9.50 1.32
N TYR A 158 -11.77 -10.69 1.49
CA TYR A 158 -11.17 -11.13 2.75
C TYR A 158 -9.79 -11.71 2.49
N TYR A 159 -8.93 -11.53 3.49
CA TYR A 159 -7.65 -12.17 3.60
C TYR A 159 -7.56 -12.78 4.99
N PHE A 160 -7.18 -14.05 5.07
CA PHE A 160 -6.92 -14.74 6.31
C PHE A 160 -5.65 -15.56 6.20
N GLN A 161 -4.83 -15.50 7.25
CA GLN A 161 -3.72 -16.41 7.47
C GLN A 161 -3.97 -17.13 8.80
N PHE A 162 -4.83 -18.14 8.74
CA PHE A 162 -5.24 -18.89 9.93
C PHE A 162 -4.05 -19.60 10.57
N ALA A 163 -3.87 -19.38 11.87
CA ALA A 163 -2.92 -20.11 12.69
C ALA A 163 -3.59 -21.32 13.34
N THR A 164 -2.89 -22.44 13.37
CA THR A 164 -3.29 -23.58 14.18
C THR A 164 -3.01 -23.30 15.67
N MET A 165 -3.59 -24.12 16.55
CA MET A 165 -3.27 -24.00 17.98
C MET A 165 -1.82 -24.33 18.29
N GLU A 166 -1.20 -25.20 17.49
CA GLU A 166 0.22 -25.49 17.60
C GLU A 166 1.07 -24.27 17.22
N ASP A 167 0.72 -23.58 16.13
CA ASP A 167 1.39 -22.34 15.73
C ASP A 167 1.29 -21.28 16.83
N ILE A 168 0.12 -21.13 17.46
CA ILE A 168 -0.09 -20.16 18.54
C ILE A 168 0.76 -20.48 19.77
N VAL A 169 0.88 -21.76 20.15
CA VAL A 169 1.71 -22.19 21.31
C VAL A 169 3.20 -21.98 21.05
N HIS A 170 3.64 -22.09 19.78
CA HIS A 170 5.03 -21.92 19.40
C HIS A 170 5.42 -20.47 19.08
N ARG A 171 4.46 -19.54 18.97
CA ARG A 171 4.75 -18.11 18.85
C ARG A 171 5.51 -17.65 20.09
N THR A 172 6.78 -17.34 19.89
CA THR A 172 7.63 -16.76 20.93
C THR A 172 7.31 -15.27 21.10
N ASP A 173 7.80 -14.66 22.20
CA ASP A 173 7.64 -13.23 22.50
C ASP A 173 8.19 -12.28 21.41
N HIS A 174 8.76 -12.80 20.31
CA HIS A 174 9.37 -12.02 19.22
C HIS A 174 8.55 -11.99 17.92
N GLU A 175 7.41 -12.69 17.87
CA GLU A 175 6.51 -12.71 16.71
C GLU A 175 5.33 -11.73 16.87
N TYR A 176 5.59 -10.44 16.63
CA TYR A 176 4.60 -9.36 16.76
C TYR A 176 3.76 -9.14 15.50
N PHE A 177 3.15 -10.22 14.98
CA PHE A 177 2.14 -10.10 13.93
C PHE A 177 0.77 -10.63 14.36
N MET A 178 -0.27 -10.05 13.77
CA MET A 178 -1.65 -10.43 14.07
C MET A 178 -1.93 -11.90 13.71
N THR A 179 -2.91 -12.50 14.39
CA THR A 179 -3.27 -13.91 14.23
C THR A 179 -4.71 -14.00 13.81
N ASP A 180 -4.97 -14.66 12.69
CA ASP A 180 -6.32 -15.10 12.34
C ASP A 180 -6.56 -16.46 12.98
N ILE A 181 -7.68 -16.60 13.68
CA ILE A 181 -8.02 -17.80 14.43
C ILE A 181 -9.49 -18.15 14.24
N PHE A 182 -9.77 -19.46 14.18
CA PHE A 182 -11.10 -19.99 14.43
C PHE A 182 -11.17 -20.41 15.89
N PRO A 183 -11.89 -19.68 16.76
CA PRO A 183 -11.97 -20.05 18.15
C PRO A 183 -12.79 -21.34 18.27
N THR A 184 -12.16 -22.41 18.73
CA THR A 184 -12.83 -23.67 19.11
C THR A 184 -12.54 -23.95 20.58
N GLY A 185 -13.60 -24.08 21.40
CA GLY A 185 -13.50 -24.33 22.85
C GLY A 185 -13.34 -23.09 23.73
N GLU A 186 -13.13 -23.32 25.03
CA GLU A 186 -12.99 -22.28 26.07
C GLU A 186 -11.55 -21.76 26.12
N LYS A 187 -11.19 -20.82 25.24
CA LYS A 187 -9.91 -20.10 25.31
C LYS A 187 -10.11 -18.59 25.23
N TYR A 188 -9.29 -17.86 25.98
CA TYR A 188 -9.31 -16.41 26.03
C TYR A 188 -8.26 -15.84 25.09
N ILE A 189 -8.69 -14.97 24.18
CA ILE A 189 -7.81 -14.22 23.28
C ILE A 189 -8.10 -12.74 23.51
N SER A 190 -7.05 -11.93 23.60
CA SER A 190 -7.20 -10.47 23.68
C SER A 190 -7.47 -9.88 22.31
N THR A 191 -8.41 -8.93 22.25
CA THR A 191 -8.71 -8.16 21.05
C THR A 191 -8.19 -6.72 21.20
N SER A 192 -7.81 -6.09 20.11
CA SER A 192 -7.44 -4.67 20.06
C SER A 192 -8.22 -3.93 18.97
N SER A 193 -7.94 -2.64 18.76
CA SER A 193 -8.50 -1.87 17.64
C SER A 193 -8.17 -2.49 16.26
N ALA A 194 -7.10 -3.29 16.18
CA ALA A 194 -6.72 -3.99 14.97
C ALA A 194 -7.55 -5.27 14.73
N SER A 195 -8.16 -5.85 15.77
CA SER A 195 -8.96 -7.07 15.65
C SER A 195 -10.27 -6.84 14.90
N LYS A 196 -10.68 -7.81 14.07
CA LYS A 196 -12.04 -7.86 13.50
C LYS A 196 -12.61 -9.25 13.64
N ILE A 197 -13.86 -9.27 14.10
CA ILE A 197 -14.63 -10.48 14.34
C ILE A 197 -15.63 -10.61 13.21
N TYR A 198 -15.58 -11.74 12.52
CA TYR A 198 -16.55 -12.12 11.51
C TYR A 198 -17.47 -13.18 12.10
N VAL A 199 -18.77 -13.02 11.90
CA VAL A 199 -19.80 -13.95 12.37
C VAL A 199 -20.49 -14.53 11.15
N ASN A 200 -20.59 -15.86 11.09
CA ASN A 200 -21.23 -16.60 9.98
C ASN A 200 -20.67 -16.21 8.60
N LEU A 201 -19.35 -16.09 8.51
CA LEU A 201 -18.69 -15.76 7.25
C LEU A 201 -18.84 -16.91 6.26
N ASP A 202 -19.28 -16.64 5.04
CA ASP A 202 -19.44 -17.65 3.99
C ASP A 202 -18.11 -17.85 3.25
N ILE A 203 -17.24 -18.68 3.83
CA ILE A 203 -15.94 -19.06 3.25
C ILE A 203 -15.75 -20.58 3.39
N PRO A 204 -14.95 -21.23 2.53
CA PRO A 204 -14.75 -22.68 2.59
C PRO A 204 -14.35 -23.20 3.98
N GLU A 205 -13.57 -22.43 4.72
CA GLU A 205 -13.06 -22.78 6.05
C GLU A 205 -14.15 -22.84 7.13
N THR A 206 -15.24 -22.07 7.00
CA THR A 206 -16.35 -22.10 7.97
C THR A 206 -17.33 -23.24 7.69
N ALA A 207 -17.41 -23.73 6.45
CA ALA A 207 -18.26 -24.87 6.09
C ALA A 207 -17.90 -26.13 6.90
N LEU A 208 -16.61 -26.35 7.16
CA LEU A 208 -16.10 -27.49 7.93
C LEU A 208 -16.45 -27.45 9.44
N LEU A 209 -16.87 -26.28 9.95
CA LEU A 209 -17.25 -26.10 11.35
C LEU A 209 -18.73 -26.38 11.60
N ASN A 210 -19.58 -26.21 10.59
CA ASN A 210 -21.02 -26.45 10.70
C ASN A 210 -21.41 -27.94 10.72
N GLU A 211 -20.46 -28.84 10.43
CA GLU A 211 -20.65 -30.29 10.42
C GLU A 211 -20.19 -31.00 11.73
N ARG A 212 -19.74 -30.24 12.74
CA ARG A 212 -19.27 -30.75 14.05
C ARG A 212 -20.24 -30.39 15.17
#